data_AF-A0A231RKQ1-F1
#
_entry.id   AF-A0A231RKQ1-F1
#
_cell.length_a   1.000
_cell.length_b   1.000
_cell.length_c   1.000
_cell.angle_alpha   90.00
_cell.angle_beta   90.00
_cell.angle_gamma   90.00
#
_symmetry.space_group_name_H-M   'P 1'
#
loop_
_entity.id
_entity.type
_entity.pdbx_description
1 polymer ?
#
loop_
_entity_poly.entity_id
_entity_poly.type
_entity_poly.pdbx_seq_one_letter_code
_entity_poly.pdbx_strand_id
1 'polypeptide(L)'
;MLAYGISRFYDFSLSDTTFVIGLLVLISGLYFSMQGRAFGNRFMPNSQYNAAEASLEAEREIREMTSQGSLKYAMENRILIFRFKPFVMIISGLISLLIAYLVS
;
A
#
# COMPACT_ATOMS: atom_id res chain seq x y z
N MET A 1 -2.36 22.29 -5.66
CA MET A 1 -3.24 22.96 -6.64
C MET A 1 -4.68 22.48 -6.57
N LEU A 2 -4.96 21.16 -6.53
CA LEU A 2 -6.33 20.64 -6.34
C LEU A 2 -7.02 21.16 -5.06
N ALA A 3 -6.31 21.19 -3.93
CA ALA A 3 -6.85 21.70 -2.66
C ALA A 3 -7.31 23.18 -2.76
N TYR A 4 -6.51 24.02 -3.42
CA TYR A 4 -6.85 25.43 -3.64
C TYR A 4 -8.06 25.58 -4.58
N GLY A 5 -8.14 24.76 -5.63
CA GLY A 5 -9.28 24.77 -6.55
C GLY A 5 -10.60 24.36 -5.89
N ILE A 6 -10.58 23.30 -5.06
CA ILE A 6 -11.76 22.82 -4.33
C ILE A 6 -12.18 23.81 -3.26
N SER A 7 -11.24 24.35 -2.48
CA SER A 7 -11.50 25.37 -1.47
C SER A 7 -12.17 26.60 -2.08
N ARG A 8 -11.68 27.10 -3.22
CA ARG A 8 -12.22 28.29 -3.89
C ARG A 8 -13.56 28.06 -4.60
N PHE A 9 -13.86 26.84 -5.02
CA PHE A 9 -15.11 26.53 -5.74
C PHE A 9 -16.28 26.27 -4.78
N TYR A 10 -16.00 25.72 -3.60
CA TYR A 10 -17.02 25.32 -2.61
C TYR A 10 -17.02 26.20 -1.35
N ASP A 11 -16.23 27.28 -1.32
CA ASP A 11 -16.03 28.17 -0.15
C ASP A 11 -15.65 27.42 1.15
N PHE A 12 -14.93 26.31 1.01
CA PHE A 12 -14.40 25.57 2.16
C PHE A 12 -13.08 26.18 2.64
N SER A 13 -12.81 26.05 3.94
CA SER A 13 -11.50 26.38 4.50
C SER A 13 -10.40 25.62 3.76
N LEU A 14 -9.32 26.34 3.45
CA LEU A 14 -8.16 25.75 2.79
C LEU A 14 -7.50 24.70 3.69
N SER A 15 -7.51 24.87 5.01
CA SER A 15 -6.99 23.89 5.96
C SER A 15 -7.73 22.55 5.85
N ASP A 16 -9.06 22.57 5.91
CA ASP A 16 -9.93 21.39 5.85
C ASP A 16 -9.77 20.64 4.53
N THR A 17 -9.75 21.38 3.42
CA THR A 17 -9.62 20.80 2.08
C THR A 17 -8.25 20.13 1.90
N THR A 18 -7.19 20.76 2.42
CA THR A 18 -5.82 20.23 2.35
C THR A 18 -5.65 19.01 3.25
N PHE A 19 -6.30 19.01 4.42
CA PHE A 19 -6.34 17.87 5.33
C PHE A 19 -6.99 16.64 4.70
N VAL A 20 -8.21 16.80 4.14
CA VAL A 20 -8.95 15.67 3.53
C VAL A 20 -8.18 15.08 2.34
N ILE A 21 -7.63 15.92 1.46
CA ILE A 21 -6.86 15.46 0.30
C ILE A 21 -5.56 14.77 0.76
N GLY A 22 -4.85 15.34 1.74
CA GLY A 22 -3.66 14.73 2.32
C GLY A 22 -3.93 13.36 2.93
N LEU A 23 -5.06 13.22 3.64
CA LEU A 23 -5.50 11.98 4.24
C LEU A 23 -5.81 10.90 3.19
N LEU A 24 -6.53 11.26 2.11
CA LEU A 24 -6.85 10.33 1.02
C LEU A 24 -5.59 9.83 0.31
N VAL A 25 -4.63 10.72 0.05
CA VAL A 25 -3.34 10.38 -0.56
C VAL A 25 -2.53 9.46 0.35
N LEU A 26 -2.51 9.73 1.67
CA LEU A 26 -1.83 8.90 2.66
C LEU A 26 -2.42 7.48 2.70
N ILE A 27 -3.75 7.36 2.81
CA ILE A 27 -4.45 6.06 2.86
C ILE A 27 -4.20 5.28 1.58
N SER A 28 -4.27 5.94 0.43
CA SER A 28 -3.98 5.30 -0.87
C SER A 28 -2.52 4.82 -0.93
N GLY A 29 -1.59 5.65 -0.48
CA GLY A 29 -0.17 5.30 -0.40
C GLY A 29 0.07 4.08 0.50
N LEU A 30 -0.54 4.04 1.68
CA LEU A 30 -0.46 2.90 2.59
C LEU A 30 -1.06 1.64 1.96
N TYR A 31 -2.25 1.73 1.37
CA TYR A 31 -2.92 0.60 0.73
C TYR A 31 -2.07 0.00 -0.40
N PHE A 32 -1.45 0.83 -1.23
CA PHE A 32 -0.61 0.36 -2.33
C PHE A 32 0.84 0.08 -1.94
N SER A 33 1.27 0.45 -0.72
CA SER A 33 2.64 0.26 -0.25
C SER A 33 3.02 -1.21 -0.05
N MET A 34 2.03 -2.04 0.31
CA MET A 34 2.23 -3.45 0.57
C MET A 34 1.87 -4.25 -0.67
N GLN A 35 2.90 -4.62 -1.45
CA GLN A 35 2.78 -5.62 -2.51
C GLN A 35 3.90 -6.64 -2.34
N GLY A 36 3.54 -7.91 -2.23
CA GLY A 36 4.51 -9.00 -2.10
C GLY A 36 3.93 -10.26 -1.46
N ARG A 37 4.76 -11.30 -1.38
CA ARG A 37 4.46 -12.54 -0.66
C ARG A 37 4.99 -12.41 0.76
N ALA A 38 4.11 -12.39 1.75
CA ALA A 38 4.48 -12.51 3.15
C ALA A 38 3.86 -13.79 3.71
N PHE A 39 4.73 -14.72 4.15
CA PHE A 39 4.33 -15.97 4.80
C PHE A 39 3.27 -16.79 4.03
N GLY A 40 3.57 -17.19 2.80
CA GLY A 40 2.66 -18.00 1.97
C GLY A 40 1.40 -17.25 1.50
N ASN A 41 1.10 -16.08 2.06
CA ASN A 41 0.07 -15.19 1.56
C ASN A 41 0.65 -14.22 0.52
N ARG A 42 0.16 -14.33 -0.71
CA ARG A 42 0.27 -13.24 -1.68
C ARG A 42 -0.59 -12.09 -1.17
N PHE A 43 0.02 -11.02 -0.68
CA PHE A 43 -0.65 -9.73 -0.55
C PHE A 43 -0.76 -9.13 -1.96
N MET A 44 -1.66 -9.70 -2.76
CA MET A 44 -2.09 -9.15 -4.03
C MET A 44 -3.48 -8.56 -3.82
N PRO A 45 -3.68 -7.24 -3.98
CA PRO A 45 -4.98 -6.60 -3.83
C PRO A 45 -5.98 -6.95 -4.97
N ASN A 46 -5.75 -8.03 -5.73
CA ASN A 46 -6.63 -8.46 -6.82
C ASN A 46 -7.50 -9.64 -6.34
N SER A 47 -8.81 -9.46 -6.49
CA SER A 47 -9.93 -10.24 -5.96
C SER A 47 -10.15 -11.63 -6.59
N GLN A 48 -9.12 -12.28 -7.15
CA GLN A 48 -9.25 -13.58 -7.82
C GLN A 48 -8.55 -14.72 -7.09
N TYR A 49 -8.37 -14.63 -5.77
CA TYR A 49 -7.93 -15.79 -4.99
C TYR A 49 -9.13 -16.71 -4.73
N ASN A 50 -9.30 -17.73 -5.57
CA ASN A 50 -10.20 -18.83 -5.28
C ASN A 50 -9.65 -19.60 -4.07
N ALA A 51 -10.43 -19.71 -2.98
CA ALA A 51 -10.02 -20.43 -1.78
C ALA A 51 -9.64 -21.91 -2.05
N ALA A 52 -10.17 -22.50 -3.12
CA ALA A 52 -9.83 -23.85 -3.56
C ALA A 52 -8.45 -23.95 -4.24
N GLU A 53 -7.94 -22.87 -4.84
CA GLU A 53 -6.60 -22.84 -5.42
C GLU A 53 -5.53 -22.58 -4.34
N ALA A 54 -5.92 -21.94 -3.23
CA ALA A 54 -5.02 -21.64 -2.11
C ALA A 54 -4.46 -22.91 -1.44
N SER A 55 -5.26 -23.96 -1.28
CA SER A 55 -4.79 -25.24 -0.71
C SER A 55 -3.82 -25.96 -1.65
N LEU A 56 -4.08 -25.92 -2.96
CA LEU A 56 -3.26 -26.55 -3.99
C LEU A 56 -1.92 -25.80 -4.18
N GLU A 57 -1.93 -24.48 -4.06
CA GLU A 57 -0.72 -23.66 -4.03
C GLU A 57 0.08 -23.84 -2.75
N ALA A 58 -0.57 -23.95 -1.58
CA ALA A 58 0.11 -24.21 -0.31
C ALA A 58 0.86 -25.55 -0.33
N GLU A 59 0.26 -26.59 -0.93
CA GLU A 59 0.88 -27.90 -1.08
C GLU A 59 2.09 -27.87 -2.04
N ARG A 60 2.03 -27.03 -3.08
CA ARG A 60 3.17 -26.76 -3.96
C ARG A 60 4.29 -26.00 -3.24
N GLU A 61 3.96 -24.97 -2.45
CA GLU A 61 4.95 -24.23 -1.66
C GLU A 61 5.68 -25.15 -0.68
N ILE A 62 4.98 -26.06 -0.01
CA ILE A 62 5.59 -27.02 0.92
C ILE A 62 6.58 -27.93 0.18
N ARG A 63 6.23 -28.44 -1.01
CA ARG A 63 7.16 -29.26 -1.81
C ARG A 63 8.38 -28.46 -2.26
N GLU A 64 8.19 -27.21 -2.69
CA GLU A 64 9.30 -26.33 -3.09
C GLU A 64 10.21 -25.98 -1.90
N MET A 65 9.64 -25.72 -0.71
CA MET A 65 10.41 -25.53 0.52
C MET A 65 11.22 -26.77 0.90
N THR A 66 10.65 -27.97 0.75
CA THR A 66 11.36 -29.22 1.04
C THR A 66 12.48 -29.52 0.04
N SER A 67 12.33 -29.10 -1.22
CA SER A 67 13.34 -29.38 -2.25
C SER A 67 14.49 -28.37 -2.27
N GLN A 68 14.21 -27.09 -2.00
CA GLN A 68 15.21 -26.02 -2.00
C GLN A 68 15.81 -25.75 -0.61
N GLY A 69 15.15 -26.20 0.45
CA GLY A 69 15.47 -25.86 1.84
C GLY A 69 14.80 -24.55 2.26
N SER A 70 14.34 -24.49 3.52
CA SER A 70 13.54 -23.37 4.06
C SER A 70 14.24 -22.01 3.96
N LEU A 71 15.56 -21.98 4.10
CA LEU A 71 16.34 -20.75 4.11
C LEU A 71 16.51 -20.14 2.72
N LYS A 72 16.80 -20.98 1.71
CA LYS A 72 16.90 -20.56 0.31
C LYS A 72 15.53 -20.12 -0.23
N TYR A 73 14.49 -20.90 0.07
CA TYR A 73 13.11 -20.54 -0.27
C TYR A 73 12.69 -19.21 0.36
N ALA A 74 13.01 -18.97 1.64
CA ALA A 74 12.69 -17.71 2.30
C ALA A 74 13.41 -16.52 1.64
N MET A 75 14.68 -16.68 1.25
CA MET A 75 15.44 -15.61 0.58
C MET A 75 14.90 -15.29 -0.82
N GLU A 76 14.52 -16.31 -1.59
CA GLU A 76 14.09 -16.13 -2.98
C GLU A 76 12.61 -15.72 -3.11
N ASN A 77 11.74 -16.20 -2.20
CA ASN A 77 10.28 -16.00 -2.29
C ASN A 77 9.67 -15.01 -1.28
N ARG A 78 10.39 -14.56 -0.24
CA ARG A 78 9.89 -13.55 0.73
C ARG A 78 10.38 -12.14 0.41
N ILE A 79 10.14 -11.68 -0.82
CA ILE A 79 10.45 -10.31 -1.21
C ILE A 79 9.19 -9.47 -1.08
N LEU A 80 9.10 -8.71 0.02
CA LEU A 80 8.21 -7.56 0.10
C LEU A 80 8.84 -6.44 -0.73
N ILE A 81 8.34 -6.23 -1.95
CA ILE A 81 8.84 -5.19 -2.82
C ILE A 81 8.09 -3.91 -2.49
N PHE A 82 8.72 -3.07 -1.67
CA PHE A 82 8.23 -1.71 -1.47
C PHE A 82 8.38 -0.94 -2.78
N ARG A 83 7.25 -0.65 -3.43
CA ARG A 83 7.25 0.16 -4.66
C ARG A 83 7.57 1.60 -4.30
N PHE A 84 8.42 2.24 -5.12
CA PHE A 84 8.80 3.65 -4.92
C PHE A 84 7.60 4.60 -4.94
N LYS A 85 6.62 4.37 -5.83
CA LYS A 85 5.42 5.21 -6.00
C LYS A 85 4.58 5.37 -4.72
N PRO A 86 4.13 4.30 -4.04
CA PRO A 86 3.36 4.43 -2.80
C PRO A 86 4.16 5.06 -1.65
N PHE A 87 5.48 4.86 -1.60
CA PHE A 87 6.32 5.54 -0.62
C PHE A 87 6.32 7.07 -0.82
N VAL A 88 6.41 7.53 -2.06
CA VAL A 88 6.27 8.96 -2.41
C VAL A 88 4.88 9.50 -2.06
N MET A 89 3.82 8.71 -2.25
CA MET A 89 2.47 9.09 -1.84
C MET A 89 2.34 9.26 -0.32
N ILE A 90 2.93 8.36 0.47
CA ILE A 90 2.94 8.48 1.94
C ILE A 90 3.63 9.77 2.38
N ILE A 91 4.81 10.05 1.83
CA ILE A 91 5.55 11.29 2.13
C ILE A 91 4.74 12.52 1.73
N SER A 92 4.14 12.51 0.54
CA SER A 92 3.30 13.62 0.06
C SER A 92 2.06 13.83 0.94
N GLY A 93 1.44 12.76 1.43
CA GLY A 93 0.32 12.82 2.36
C GLY A 93 0.73 13.43 3.71
N LEU A 94 1.85 12.99 4.29
CA LEU A 94 2.38 13.53 5.54
C LEU A 94 2.72 15.02 5.43
N ILE A 95 3.37 15.45 4.34
CA ILE A 95 3.66 16.88 4.10
C ILE A 95 2.37 17.68 3.98
N SER A 96 1.35 17.15 3.30
CA SER A 96 0.05 17.82 3.15
C SER A 96 -0.67 17.99 4.48
N LEU A 97 -0.61 16.99 5.36
CA LEU A 97 -1.16 17.06 6.72
C LEU A 97 -0.41 18.08 7.59
N LEU A 98 0.92 18.12 7.48
CA LEU A 98 1.75 19.11 8.18
C LEU A 98 1.38 20.54 7.75
N ILE A 99 1.20 20.78 6.46
CA ILE A 99 0.78 22.08 5.94
C ILE A 99 -0.62 22.43 6.44
N ALA A 100 -1.57 21.47 6.42
CA ALA A 100 -2.91 21.70 6.93
C ALA A 100 -2.91 22.09 8.42
N TYR A 101 -2.07 21.43 9.24
CA TYR A 101 -1.91 21.77 10.65
C TYR A 101 -1.32 23.16 10.87
N LEU A 102 -0.36 23.60 10.06
CA LEU A 102 0.26 24.93 10.19
C LEU A 102 -0.64 26.08 9.71
N VAL A 103 -1.61 25.79 8.84
CA VAL A 103 -2.54 26.78 8.27
C VAL A 103 -3.87 26.83 9.01
N SER A 104 -4.18 25.80 9.81
CA SER A 104 -5.30 25.75 10.74
C SER A 104 -5.11 26.69 11.93
#